data_AF-A0A558A9C5-F1
#
_entry.id   AF-A0A558A9C5-F1
#
_cell.length_a   1.000
_cell.length_b   1.000
_cell.length_c   1.000
_cell.angle_alpha   90.00
_cell.angle_beta   90.00
_cell.angle_gamma   90.00
#
_symmetry.space_group_name_H-M   'P 1'
#
loop_
_entity.id
_entity.type
_entity.pdbx_description
1 polymer ?
#
loop_
_entity_poly.entity_id
_entity_poly.type
_entity_poly.pdbx_seq_one_letter_code
_entity_poly.pdbx_strand_id
1 'polypeptide(L)'
;MAISRGHRFPIEFDEAFPQGLVMVGEVSPDNEYQSREDRSAGRPARQRIDEVSGKRQWKVTVTDPSEPNAKRASFEITLVADVQPVPTTGEVLPGMRPIELEGLTAEPRVAGNGEFKYQTYLFRATGFKAVASSGGRSSKQTGEPVAKAA
;
A
#
# COMPACT_ATOMS: atom_id res chain seq x y z
N MET A 1 -9.52 -30.91 3.11
CA MET A 1 -9.88 -29.52 2.72
C MET A 1 -9.06 -29.16 1.49
N ALA A 2 -9.66 -28.57 0.46
CA ALA A 2 -8.98 -28.25 -0.80
C ALA A 2 -8.07 -27.01 -0.72
N ILE A 3 -8.34 -26.11 0.25
CA ILE A 3 -7.61 -24.86 0.45
C ILE A 3 -7.03 -24.86 1.85
N SER A 4 -5.72 -24.65 1.96
CA SER A 4 -5.01 -24.58 3.23
C SER A 4 -5.22 -23.23 3.92
N ARG A 5 -5.14 -23.22 5.26
CA ARG A 5 -5.11 -21.96 6.02
C ARG A 5 -3.91 -21.12 5.58
N GLY A 6 -4.12 -19.81 5.41
CA GLY A 6 -3.08 -18.88 4.97
C GLY A 6 -2.84 -18.89 3.46
N HIS A 7 -3.70 -19.56 2.67
CA HIS A 7 -3.65 -19.46 1.22
C HIS A 7 -3.86 -18.01 0.77
N ARG A 8 -3.02 -17.57 -0.17
CA ARG A 8 -3.00 -16.21 -0.71
C ARG A 8 -3.55 -16.25 -2.11
N PHE A 9 -4.73 -15.67 -2.32
CA PHE A 9 -5.33 -15.62 -3.64
C PHE A 9 -4.73 -14.43 -4.40
N PRO A 10 -4.14 -14.64 -5.59
CA PRO A 10 -3.80 -13.53 -6.46
C PRO A 10 -5.09 -12.84 -6.89
N ILE A 11 -5.10 -11.51 -6.85
CA ILE A 11 -6.22 -10.69 -7.30
C ILE A 11 -5.66 -9.45 -7.99
N GLU A 12 -6.27 -9.05 -9.10
CA GLU A 12 -5.88 -7.83 -9.78
C GLU A 12 -6.22 -6.61 -8.91
N PHE A 13 -5.32 -5.62 -8.88
CA PHE A 13 -5.50 -4.42 -8.05
C PHE A 13 -6.78 -3.67 -8.39
N ASP A 14 -7.09 -3.54 -9.69
CA ASP A 14 -8.27 -2.83 -10.19
C ASP A 14 -9.58 -3.56 -9.83
N GLU A 15 -9.53 -4.89 -9.71
CA GLU A 15 -10.68 -5.69 -9.29
C GLU A 15 -10.94 -5.54 -7.78
N ALA A 16 -9.88 -5.50 -6.98
CA ALA A 16 -10.00 -5.33 -5.53
C ALA A 16 -10.32 -3.88 -5.12
N PHE A 17 -9.74 -2.90 -5.81
CA PHE A 17 -9.77 -1.48 -5.47
C PHE A 17 -10.02 -0.62 -6.72
N PRO A 18 -11.26 -0.57 -7.23
CA PRO A 18 -11.57 0.08 -8.51
C PRO A 18 -11.40 1.60 -8.51
N GLN A 19 -11.36 2.24 -7.34
CA GLN A 19 -11.06 3.67 -7.19
C GLN A 19 -9.58 3.94 -6.82
N GLY A 20 -8.76 2.89 -6.81
CA GLY A 20 -7.41 2.94 -6.29
C GLY A 20 -7.37 3.06 -4.76
N LEU A 21 -6.15 3.18 -4.23
CA LEU A 21 -5.92 3.37 -2.80
C LEU A 21 -5.16 4.67 -2.58
N VAL A 22 -5.39 5.31 -1.44
CA VAL A 22 -4.62 6.47 -1.00
C VAL A 22 -3.70 6.03 0.13
N MET A 23 -2.39 6.00 -0.13
CA MET A 23 -1.39 5.83 0.90
C MET A 23 -1.39 7.04 1.84
N VAL A 24 -1.35 6.77 3.15
CA VAL A 24 -1.24 7.77 4.21
C VAL A 24 0.07 7.57 4.97
N GLY A 25 0.93 8.57 4.95
CA GLY A 25 2.25 8.55 5.56
C GLY A 25 3.30 7.86 4.66
N GLU A 26 4.20 7.12 5.28
CA GLU A 26 5.32 6.47 4.60
C GLU A 26 5.31 4.96 4.80
N VAL A 27 5.98 4.25 3.88
CA VAL A 27 6.23 2.82 4.03
C VAL A 27 7.18 2.61 5.21
N SER A 28 6.82 1.78 6.18
CA SER A 28 7.64 1.48 7.35
C SER A 28 8.01 0.00 7.43
N PRO A 29 9.14 -0.38 8.05
CA PRO A 29 9.46 -1.80 8.26
C PRO A 29 8.44 -2.44 9.20
N ASP A 30 7.90 -3.60 8.83
CA ASP A 30 7.05 -4.37 9.73
C ASP A 30 7.93 -5.15 10.72
N ASN A 31 8.05 -4.63 11.93
CA ASN A 31 8.92 -5.18 12.95
C ASN A 31 8.17 -6.16 13.87
N GLU A 32 8.88 -7.18 14.34
CA GLU A 32 8.39 -8.06 15.39
C GLU A 32 8.12 -7.27 16.67
N TYR A 33 7.11 -7.71 17.42
CA TYR A 33 6.80 -7.10 18.70
C TYR A 33 8.00 -7.30 19.64
N GLN A 34 8.55 -6.19 20.09
CA GLN A 34 9.65 -6.19 21.03
C GLN A 34 9.10 -5.99 22.44
N SER A 35 9.49 -6.88 23.37
CA SER A 35 9.17 -6.71 24.78
C SER A 35 9.82 -5.44 25.34
N ARG A 36 9.22 -4.86 26.38
CA ARG A 36 9.75 -3.63 27.01
C ARG A 36 11.15 -3.84 27.59
N GLU A 37 11.44 -5.06 28.05
CA GLU A 37 12.74 -5.49 28.55
C GLU A 37 13.79 -5.56 27.42
N ASP A 38 13.45 -6.18 26.28
CA ASP A 38 14.35 -6.25 25.12
C ASP A 38 14.67 -4.86 24.54
N ARG A 39 13.68 -3.95 24.55
CA ARG A 39 13.87 -2.55 24.13
C ARG A 39 14.81 -1.82 25.10
N SER A 40 14.65 -2.04 26.40
CA SER A 40 15.50 -1.43 27.43
C SER A 40 16.92 -2.00 27.43
N ALA A 41 17.08 -3.25 26.97
CA ALA A 41 18.37 -3.90 26.75
C ALA A 41 19.05 -3.51 25.42
N GLY A 42 18.47 -2.58 24.65
CA GLY A 42 19.06 -2.08 23.40
C GLY A 42 19.10 -3.10 22.26
N ARG A 43 18.30 -4.17 22.33
CA ARG A 43 18.24 -5.15 21.23
C ARG A 43 17.59 -4.51 20.00
N PRO A 44 18.10 -4.74 18.78
CA PRO A 44 17.47 -4.21 17.58
C PRO A 44 16.13 -4.91 17.34
N ALA A 45 15.11 -4.15 16.94
CA ALA A 45 13.85 -4.73 16.51
C ALA A 45 14.09 -5.52 15.21
N ARG A 46 13.70 -6.79 15.19
CA ARG A 46 13.86 -7.64 14.01
C ARG A 46 12.69 -7.40 13.06
N GLN A 47 13.00 -7.07 11.82
CA GLN A 47 12.00 -6.96 10.77
C GLN A 47 11.45 -8.35 10.43
N ARG A 48 10.13 -8.45 10.26
CA ARG A 48 9.48 -9.68 9.85
C ARG A 48 9.89 -10.07 8.44
N ILE A 49 10.03 -11.37 8.24
CA ILE A 49 10.25 -11.99 6.94
C ILE A 49 8.98 -12.72 6.54
N ASP A 50 8.59 -12.59 5.30
CA ASP A 50 7.47 -13.31 4.73
C ASP A 50 7.83 -14.79 4.55
N GLU A 51 7.04 -15.69 5.15
CA GLU A 51 7.35 -17.13 5.18
C GLU A 51 7.28 -17.80 3.80
N VAL A 52 6.50 -17.23 2.87
CA VAL A 52 6.30 -17.80 1.53
C VAL A 52 7.40 -17.35 0.58
N SER A 53 7.75 -16.06 0.59
CA SER A 53 8.73 -15.49 -0.35
C SER A 53 10.15 -15.38 0.22
N GLY A 54 10.33 -15.44 1.53
CA GLY A 54 11.61 -15.19 2.21
C GLY A 54 12.06 -13.73 2.23
N LYS A 55 11.20 -12.79 1.81
CA LYS A 55 11.53 -11.35 1.71
C LYS A 55 11.11 -10.56 2.94
N ARG A 56 11.66 -9.35 3.11
CA ARG A 56 11.29 -8.46 4.22
C ARG A 56 9.86 -7.97 4.06
N GLN A 57 9.17 -7.86 5.19
CA GLN A 57 7.84 -7.28 5.28
C GLN A 57 7.95 -5.79 5.61
N TRP A 58 7.25 -5.00 4.82
CA TRP A 58 7.04 -3.58 5.00
C TRP A 58 5.55 -3.36 5.17
N LYS A 59 5.16 -2.30 5.86
CA LYS A 59 3.76 -1.96 6.06
C LYS A 59 3.49 -0.54 5.67
N VAL A 60 2.31 -0.34 5.12
CA VAL A 60 1.82 0.95 4.67
C VAL A 60 0.36 1.09 5.07
N THR A 61 0.01 2.24 5.61
CA THR A 61 -1.39 2.59 5.88
C THR A 61 -2.00 3.13 4.60
N VAL A 62 -3.16 2.60 4.24
CA VAL A 62 -3.90 3.02 3.06
C VAL A 62 -5.33 3.33 3.44
N THR A 63 -5.96 4.18 2.62
CA THR A 63 -7.38 4.48 2.67
C THR A 63 -8.01 4.11 1.33
N ASP A 64 -9.07 3.31 1.38
CA ASP A 64 -9.93 2.95 0.25
C ASP A 64 -11.09 3.95 0.16
N PRO A 65 -11.16 4.77 -0.91
CA PRO A 65 -12.26 5.70 -1.14
C PRO A 65 -13.60 5.01 -1.44
N SER A 66 -13.58 3.74 -1.87
CA SER A 66 -14.77 2.99 -2.26
C SER A 66 -15.48 2.29 -1.08
N GLU A 67 -14.81 2.18 0.08
CA GLU A 67 -15.38 1.54 1.26
C GLU A 67 -16.32 2.50 2.03
N PRO A 68 -17.64 2.20 2.08
CA PRO A 68 -18.61 3.07 2.75
C PRO A 68 -18.46 3.10 4.27
N ASN A 69 -17.85 2.07 4.87
CA ASN A 69 -17.64 2.01 6.31
C ASN A 69 -16.32 2.69 6.70
N ALA A 70 -16.41 3.90 7.26
CA ALA A 70 -15.24 4.67 7.69
C ALA A 70 -14.27 3.91 8.63
N LYS A 71 -14.75 2.94 9.42
CA LYS A 71 -13.89 2.11 10.30
C LYS A 71 -13.07 1.06 9.54
N ARG A 72 -13.45 0.76 8.29
CA ARG A 72 -12.80 -0.23 7.41
C ARG A 72 -12.10 0.43 6.23
N ALA A 73 -12.45 1.66 5.91
CA ALA A 73 -11.85 2.42 4.82
C ALA A 73 -10.34 2.58 4.99
N SER A 74 -9.83 2.66 6.23
CA SER A 74 -8.38 2.71 6.47
C SER A 74 -7.86 1.41 7.07
N PHE A 75 -6.83 0.84 6.44
CA PHE A 75 -6.22 -0.42 6.86
C PHE A 75 -4.72 -0.47 6.49
N GLU A 76 -4.00 -1.44 7.06
CA GLU A 76 -2.59 -1.67 6.74
C GLU A 76 -2.47 -2.72 5.62
N ILE A 77 -1.61 -2.44 4.63
CA ILE A 77 -1.17 -3.40 3.61
C ILE A 77 0.28 -3.78 3.90
N THR A 78 0.59 -5.07 3.73
CA THR A 78 1.97 -5.56 3.82
C THR A 78 2.62 -5.60 2.43
N LEU A 79 3.72 -4.88 2.25
CA LEU A 79 4.55 -4.99 1.06
C LEU A 79 5.69 -5.98 1.31
N VAL A 80 5.94 -6.87 0.36
CA VAL A 80 6.89 -7.98 0.49
C VAL A 80 8.02 -7.78 -0.52
N ALA A 81 9.14 -7.22 -0.05
CA ALA A 81 10.24 -6.78 -0.91
C ALA A 81 11.59 -6.82 -0.18
N ASP A 82 12.68 -7.01 -0.92
CA ASP A 82 14.05 -7.06 -0.39
C ASP A 82 14.53 -5.71 0.19
N VAL A 83 14.02 -4.61 -0.39
CA VAL A 83 14.28 -3.23 0.01
C VAL A 83 12.95 -2.50 0.20
N GLN A 84 12.98 -1.35 0.88
CA GLN A 84 11.78 -0.52 1.10
C GLN A 84 11.18 -0.11 -0.24
N PRO A 85 9.93 -0.53 -0.56
CA PRO A 85 9.28 -0.08 -1.78
C PRO A 85 9.05 1.42 -1.73
N VAL A 86 9.41 2.11 -2.82
CA VAL A 86 9.21 3.56 -2.96
C VAL A 86 7.98 3.81 -3.83
N PRO A 87 7.01 4.60 -3.36
CA PRO A 87 5.84 4.94 -4.15
C PRO A 87 6.21 5.71 -5.42
N THR A 88 5.61 5.35 -6.54
CA THR A 88 5.93 5.90 -7.86
C THR A 88 5.20 7.22 -8.19
N THR A 89 4.25 7.64 -7.34
CA THR A 89 3.15 8.53 -7.77
C THR A 89 3.11 10.00 -7.31
N GLY A 90 3.93 10.59 -6.45
CA GLY A 90 3.72 12.00 -6.03
C GLY A 90 2.52 12.25 -5.11
N GLU A 91 2.65 13.20 -4.19
CA GLU A 91 1.63 13.51 -3.20
C GLU A 91 0.54 14.44 -3.76
N VAL A 92 -0.71 14.19 -3.38
CA VAL A 92 -1.84 15.08 -3.71
C VAL A 92 -2.18 16.02 -2.55
N LEU A 93 -1.87 15.59 -1.32
CA LEU A 93 -1.89 16.38 -0.09
C LEU A 93 -0.68 15.95 0.76
N PRO A 94 -0.22 16.77 1.73
CA PRO A 94 0.90 16.37 2.59
C PRO A 94 0.64 15.02 3.27
N GLY A 95 1.51 14.03 3.01
CA GLY A 95 1.40 12.68 3.53
C GLY A 95 0.31 11.82 2.88
N MET A 96 -0.35 12.26 1.81
CA MET A 96 -1.38 11.49 1.10
C MET A 96 -1.03 11.34 -0.37
N ARG A 97 -0.98 10.09 -0.84
CA ARG A 97 -0.55 9.75 -2.19
C ARG A 97 -1.45 8.68 -2.80
N PRO A 98 -2.03 8.89 -3.99
CA PRO A 98 -2.71 7.82 -4.72
C PRO A 98 -1.70 6.76 -5.12
N ILE A 99 -2.01 5.49 -4.92
CA ILE A 99 -1.11 4.37 -5.23
C ILE A 99 -1.85 3.29 -6.01
N GLU A 100 -1.07 2.59 -6.82
CA GLU A 100 -1.45 1.32 -7.42
C GLU A 100 -0.45 0.27 -6.94
N LEU A 101 -0.93 -0.93 -6.62
CA LEU A 101 -0.09 -2.02 -6.12
C LEU A 101 0.11 -3.08 -7.19
N GLU A 102 1.27 -3.71 -7.15
CA GLU A 102 1.63 -4.84 -8.01
C GLU A 102 1.70 -6.14 -7.19
N GLY A 103 1.32 -7.26 -7.82
CA GLY A 103 1.38 -8.58 -7.18
C GLY A 103 0.47 -8.69 -5.96
N LEU A 104 -0.72 -8.08 -6.04
CA LEU A 104 -1.67 -8.05 -4.93
C LEU A 104 -2.21 -9.47 -4.66
N THR A 105 -2.22 -9.83 -3.39
CA THR A 105 -2.78 -11.07 -2.88
C THR A 105 -3.69 -10.79 -1.70
N ALA A 106 -4.78 -11.54 -1.62
CA ALA A 106 -5.73 -11.48 -0.52
C ALA A 106 -5.69 -12.80 0.27
N GLU A 107 -5.40 -12.72 1.57
CA GLU A 107 -5.51 -13.85 2.50
C GLU A 107 -6.80 -13.70 3.32
N PRO A 108 -7.77 -14.62 3.21
CA PRO A 108 -8.98 -14.58 4.01
C PRO A 108 -8.66 -14.75 5.50
N ARG A 109 -9.17 -13.83 6.32
CA ARG A 109 -9.05 -13.85 7.79
C ARG A 109 -10.41 -13.64 8.45
N VAL A 110 -10.60 -14.24 9.61
CA VAL A 110 -11.79 -13.96 10.43
C VAL A 110 -11.44 -12.87 11.43
N ALA A 111 -12.20 -11.79 11.44
CA ALA A 111 -12.10 -10.71 12.41
C ALA A 111 -13.37 -10.65 13.28
N GLY A 112 -13.32 -9.86 14.36
CA GLY A 112 -14.42 -9.70 15.31
C GLY A 112 -14.31 -10.57 16.56
N ASN A 113 -15.18 -10.31 17.53
CA ASN A 113 -15.14 -10.90 18.87
C ASN A 113 -16.43 -11.67 19.17
N GLY A 114 -16.29 -12.81 19.84
CA GLY A 114 -17.43 -13.65 20.24
C GLY A 114 -18.27 -14.08 19.03
N GLU A 115 -19.55 -13.71 19.06
CA GLU A 115 -20.55 -14.01 18.03
C GLU A 115 -20.50 -13.04 16.84
N PHE A 116 -19.87 -11.87 16.98
CA PHE A 116 -19.79 -10.84 15.94
C PHE A 116 -18.58 -11.01 15.02
N LYS A 117 -18.35 -12.24 14.55
CA LYS A 117 -17.26 -12.54 13.62
C LYS A 117 -17.66 -12.22 12.19
N TYR A 118 -16.73 -11.68 11.42
CA TYR A 118 -16.91 -11.39 10.01
C TYR A 118 -15.65 -11.72 9.22
N GLN A 119 -15.83 -11.98 7.92
CA GLN A 119 -14.74 -12.21 6.99
C GLN A 119 -14.04 -10.88 6.69
N THR A 120 -12.72 -10.86 6.79
CA THR A 120 -11.84 -9.78 6.36
C THR A 120 -10.72 -10.35 5.50
N TYR A 121 -9.91 -9.48 4.92
CA TYR A 121 -8.78 -9.88 4.08
C TYR A 121 -7.52 -9.18 4.55
N LEU A 122 -6.43 -9.94 4.62
CA LEU A 122 -5.10 -9.39 4.78
C LEU A 122 -4.47 -9.27 3.39
N PHE A 123 -4.25 -8.04 2.96
CA PHE A 123 -3.69 -7.74 1.66
C PHE A 123 -2.17 -7.68 1.71
N ARG A 124 -1.53 -8.32 0.72
CA ARG A 124 -0.09 -8.20 0.50
C ARG A 124 0.21 -7.89 -0.95
N ALA A 125 1.23 -7.08 -1.20
CA ALA A 125 1.71 -6.73 -2.53
C ALA A 125 3.23 -6.84 -2.61
N THR A 126 3.78 -6.96 -3.81
CA THR A 126 5.24 -7.00 -4.03
C THR A 126 5.84 -5.60 -4.12
N GLY A 127 5.05 -4.61 -4.52
CA GLY A 127 5.49 -3.22 -4.66
C GLY A 127 4.42 -2.30 -5.21
N PHE A 128 4.83 -1.11 -5.64
CA PHE A 128 3.99 -0.14 -6.31
C PHE A 128 4.09 -0.30 -7.82
N LYS A 129 2.96 -0.27 -8.51
CA LYS A 129 2.93 -0.32 -9.96
C LYS A 129 3.60 0.94 -10.52
N ALA A 130 4.48 0.77 -11.50
CA ALA A 130 5.08 1.90 -12.20
C ALA A 130 3.98 2.66 -12.95
N VAL A 131 3.86 3.96 -12.70
CA VAL A 131 3.05 4.82 -13.56
C VAL A 131 3.70 4.81 -14.95
N ALA A 132 3.00 4.25 -15.93
CA ALA A 132 3.31 4.55 -17.32
C ALA A 132 3.21 6.08 -17.43
N SER A 133 4.32 6.77 -17.64
CA SER A 133 4.38 8.23 -17.66
C SER A 133 3.44 8.74 -18.74
N SER A 134 2.20 9.09 -18.36
CA SER A 134 1.21 9.64 -19.26
C SER A 134 1.51 11.13 -19.48
N GLY A 135 2.53 11.34 -20.32
CA GLY A 135 2.62 12.49 -21.23
C GLY A 135 2.66 13.87 -20.60
N GLY A 136 3.86 14.43 -20.49
CA GLY A 136 4.03 15.88 -20.53
C GLY A 136 3.38 16.43 -21.80
N ARG A 137 2.25 17.11 -21.67
CA ARG A 137 1.85 18.15 -22.61
C ARG A 137 2.24 19.49 -21.99
N SER A 138 3.46 19.89 -22.35
CA SER A 138 3.87 21.29 -22.32
C SER A 138 2.74 22.13 -22.92
N SER A 139 2.15 22.99 -22.09
CA SER A 139 1.28 24.06 -22.53
C SER A 139 2.09 24.97 -23.44
N LYS A 140 2.00 24.71 -24.74
CA LYS A 140 2.53 25.59 -25.78
C LYS A 140 1.69 26.87 -25.74
N GLN A 141 2.13 27.82 -24.93
CA GLN A 141 1.56 29.16 -24.83
C GLN A 141 1.78 29.87 -26.17
N THR A 142 0.72 29.93 -26.97
CA THR A 142 0.64 30.76 -28.17
C THR A 142 0.71 32.22 -27.73
N GLY A 143 1.88 32.84 -27.86
CA GLY A 143 2.08 34.28 -27.73
C GLY A 143 2.22 34.90 -29.12
N GLU A 144 1.20 35.63 -29.53
CA GLU A 144 1.11 36.44 -30.75
C GLU A 144 2.15 37.59 -30.73
N PRO A 145 2.84 37.93 -31.83
CA PRO A 145 3.81 39.01 -31.84
C PRO A 145 3.11 40.37 -32.04
N VAL A 146 3.14 41.23 -31.03
CA VAL A 146 2.81 42.66 -31.20
C VAL A 146 4.00 43.35 -31.88
N ALA A 147 3.82 43.64 -33.16
CA ALA A 147 4.63 44.60 -33.89
C ALA A 147 4.34 46.02 -33.38
N LYS A 148 5.40 46.79 -33.11
CA LYS A 148 5.33 48.25 -33.25
C LYS A 148 6.69 48.82 -33.66
N ALA A 149 6.71 49.31 -34.89
CA ALA A 149 7.67 50.27 -35.41
C ALA A 149 7.19 51.69 -35.06
N ALA A 150 8.13 52.54 -34.65
CA ALA A 150 8.26 53.98 -34.94
C ALA A 150 9.30 54.57 -33.98
#